data_AF-A0A956YAL8-F1
#
_entry.id   AF-A0A956YAL8-F1
#
_cell.length_a   1.000
_cell.length_b   1.000
_cell.length_c   1.000
_cell.angle_alpha   90.00
_cell.angle_beta   90.00
_cell.angle_gamma   90.00
#
_symmetry.space_group_name_H-M   'P 1'
#
loop_
_entity.id
_entity.type
_entity.pdbx_description
1 polymer ?
#
loop_
_entity_poly.entity_id
_entity_poly.type
_entity_poly.pdbx_seq_one_letter_code
_entity_poly.pdbx_strand_id
1 'polypeptide(L)' 'MKLKQLAEPDEPKNIVVIAAHHDDIEFGVAGSVAKWVKDGHTVTYVIITDGGSGSNEPGVVRKELT' A
#
# COMPACT_ATOMS: atom_id res chain seq x y z
N MET A 1 -39.83 7.69 -11.09
CA MET A 1 -38.57 7.07 -10.60
C MET A 1 -37.43 7.92 -11.13
N LYS A 2 -36.66 8.64 -10.29
CA LYS A 2 -35.51 9.44 -10.76
C LYS A 2 -34.28 8.54 -10.81
N LEU A 3 -33.63 8.46 -11.97
CA LEU A 3 -32.30 7.86 -12.11
C LEU A 3 -31.32 8.67 -11.24
N LYS A 4 -30.56 8.01 -10.37
CA LYS A 4 -29.42 8.64 -9.69
C LYS A 4 -28.37 8.94 -10.76
N GLN A 5 -28.02 10.21 -10.91
CA GLN A 5 -26.81 10.57 -11.64
C GLN A 5 -25.63 9.95 -10.90
N LEU A 6 -24.89 9.08 -11.59
CA LEU A 6 -23.65 8.53 -11.08
C LEU A 6 -22.63 9.67 -11.07
N ALA A 7 -21.79 9.73 -10.03
CA ALA A 7 -20.70 10.70 -10.00
C ALA A 7 -19.79 10.44 -11.21
N GLU A 8 -19.36 11.51 -11.88
CA GLU A 8 -18.33 11.43 -12.91
C GLU A 8 -17.08 10.77 -12.29
N PRO A 9 -16.38 9.90 -13.02
CA PRO A 9 -15.16 9.29 -12.50
C PRO A 9 -14.16 10.40 -12.14
N ASP A 10 -13.57 10.28 -10.96
CA ASP A 10 -12.49 11.17 -10.52
C ASP A 10 -11.38 11.18 -11.57
N GLU A 11 -10.77 12.35 -11.80
CA GLU A 11 -9.55 12.43 -12.62
C GLU A 11 -8.45 11.53 -12.02
N PRO A 12 -7.58 10.93 -12.85
CA PRO A 12 -6.47 10.11 -12.34
C PRO A 12 -5.59 10.89 -11.37
N LYS A 13 -5.41 10.36 -10.16
CA LYS A 13 -4.59 10.96 -9.09
C LYS A 13 -3.27 10.21 -8.92
N ASN A 14 -2.27 10.93 -8.42
CA ASN A 14 -1.03 10.35 -7.92
C ASN A 14 -1.12 10.26 -6.39
N ILE A 15 -0.98 9.05 -5.85
CA ILE A 15 -1.13 8.75 -4.42
C ILE A 15 0.20 8.20 -3.91
N VAL A 16 0.67 8.71 -2.76
CA VAL A 16 1.87 8.21 -2.08
C VAL A 16 1.46 7.56 -0.77
N VAL A 17 1.82 6.29 -0.59
CA VAL A 17 1.68 5.56 0.67
C VAL A 17 3.06 5.48 1.32
N ILE A 18 3.18 6.01 2.54
CA ILE A 18 4.42 5.99 3.30
C ILE A 18 4.25 5.01 4.46
N ALA A 19 5.15 4.03 4.55
CA ALA A 19 5.11 2.95 5.53
C ALA A 19 6.51 2.66 6.09
N ALA A 20 6.59 2.20 7.34
CA ALA A 20 7.87 1.90 7.96
C ALA A 20 8.46 0.61 7.37
N HIS A 21 7.63 -0.43 7.28
CA HIS A 21 7.97 -1.74 6.78
C HIS A 21 7.09 -2.10 5.58
N HIS A 22 7.55 -3.08 4.82
CA HIS A 22 6.89 -3.50 3.58
C HIS A 22 5.52 -4.16 3.80
N ASP A 23 5.24 -4.65 5.00
CA ASP A 23 4.00 -5.34 5.39
C ASP A 23 2.93 -4.41 6.01
N ASP A 24 3.31 -3.21 6.47
CA ASP A 24 2.37 -2.24 7.06
C ASP A 24 1.21 -1.90 6.11
N ILE A 25 1.45 -1.95 4.80
CA ILE A 25 0.48 -1.59 3.76
C ILE A 25 -0.59 -2.68 3.62
N GLU A 26 -0.17 -3.95 3.68
CA GLU A 26 -1.03 -5.13 3.58
C GLU A 26 -2.11 -5.12 4.66
N PHE A 27 -1.73 -4.74 5.87
CA PHE A 27 -2.64 -4.69 7.02
C PHE A 27 -3.36 -3.34 7.18
N GLY A 28 -2.73 -2.23 6.79
CA GLY A 28 -3.26 -0.90 7.00
C GLY A 28 -4.20 -0.41 5.90
N VAL A 29 -3.85 -0.62 4.63
CA VAL A 29 -4.45 0.13 3.51
C VAL A 29 -4.59 -0.64 2.19
N ALA A 30 -4.27 -1.94 2.15
CA ALA A 30 -4.28 -2.73 0.92
C ALA A 30 -5.63 -2.68 0.17
N GLY A 31 -6.75 -2.73 0.87
CA GLY A 31 -8.08 -2.62 0.25
C GLY A 31 -8.30 -1.27 -0.46
N SER A 32 -7.82 -0.18 0.14
CA SER A 32 -7.89 1.15 -0.47
C SER A 32 -6.96 1.26 -1.67
N VAL A 33 -5.73 0.73 -1.59
CA VAL A 33 -4.80 0.72 -2.72
C VAL A 33 -5.37 -0.09 -3.89
N ALA A 34 -5.91 -1.28 -3.62
CA ALA A 34 -6.54 -2.11 -4.64
C ALA A 34 -7.69 -1.36 -5.34
N LYS A 35 -8.50 -0.62 -4.56
CA LYS A 35 -9.55 0.24 -5.12
C LYS A 35 -8.98 1.38 -5.97
N TRP A 36 -7.99 2.12 -5.48
CA TRP A 36 -7.41 3.26 -6.21
C TRP A 36 -6.77 2.85 -7.53
N VAL A 37 -6.01 1.75 -7.54
CA VAL A 37 -5.43 1.20 -8.77
C VAL A 37 -6.53 0.78 -9.75
N LYS A 38 -7.60 0.11 -9.26
CA LYS A 38 -8.75 -0.26 -10.08
C LYS A 38 -9.49 0.96 -10.65
N ASP A 39 -9.55 2.04 -9.91
CA ASP A 39 -10.16 3.31 -10.32
C ASP A 39 -9.24 4.15 -11.25
N GLY A 40 -8.06 3.64 -11.61
CA GLY A 40 -7.15 4.27 -12.56
C GLY A 40 -6.17 5.29 -11.96
N HIS A 41 -5.99 5.30 -10.64
CA HIS A 41 -4.99 6.12 -9.97
C HIS A 41 -3.60 5.45 -9.99
N THR A 42 -2.57 6.28 -9.94
CA THR A 42 -1.18 5.81 -9.77
C THR A 42 -0.84 5.83 -8.29
N VAL A 43 -0.39 4.70 -7.75
CA VAL A 43 0.02 4.57 -6.35
C VAL A 43 1.52 4.29 -6.28
N THR A 44 2.26 5.09 -5.51
CA THR A 44 3.69 4.90 -5.23
C THR A 44 3.88 4.59 -3.76
N TYR A 45 4.66 3.55 -3.45
CA TYR A 45 5.02 3.20 -2.08
C TYR A 45 6.39 3.78 -1.72
N VAL A 46 6.46 4.37 -0.53
CA VAL A 46 7.71 4.80 0.10
C VAL A 46 7.87 3.97 1.37
N ILE A 47 8.76 2.98 1.31
CA ILE A 47 9.10 2.13 2.44
C ILE A 47 10.37 2.69 3.09
N ILE A 48 10.27 3.03 4.38
CA ILE A 48 11.33 3.78 5.08
C ILE A 48 12.49 2.88 5.49
N THR A 49 12.22 1.60 5.77
CA THR A 49 13.24 0.65 6.27
C THR A 49 13.36 -0.58 5.36
N ASP A 50 14.42 -1.35 5.55
CA ASP A 50 14.71 -2.58 4.82
C ASP A 50 13.94 -3.81 5.36
N GLY A 51 13.26 -3.69 6.51
CA GLY A 51 12.57 -4.83 7.13
C GLY A 51 13.50 -5.85 7.80
N GLY A 52 14.80 -5.58 7.93
CA GLY A 52 15.82 -6.52 8.41
C GLY A 52 15.72 -6.90 9.91
N SER A 53 14.59 -6.67 10.56
CA SER A 53 14.30 -7.10 11.94
C SER A 53 12.96 -7.83 12.05
N GLY A 54 12.42 -8.33 10.93
CA GLY A 54 11.12 -9.03 10.88
C GLY A 54 11.11 -10.48 11.38
N SER A 55 12.21 -11.01 11.94
CA SER A 55 12.28 -12.38 12.46
C SER A 55 12.59 -12.44 13.95
N ASN A 56 11.96 -13.39 14.64
CA ASN A 56 12.26 -13.75 16.02
C ASN A 56 13.01 -15.09 16.13
N GLU A 57 13.41 -15.69 15.01
CA GLU A 57 14.10 -16.98 14.98
C GLU A 57 15.52 -16.84 15.57
N PRO A 58 15.88 -17.63 16.60
CA PRO A 58 17.20 -17.56 17.19
C PRO A 58 18.30 -17.94 16.20
N GLY A 59 19.37 -17.15 16.18
CA GLY A 59 20.55 -17.43 15.36
C GLY A 59 20.47 -16.94 13.91
N VAL A 60 19.33 -16.40 13.46
CA VAL A 60 19.24 -15.76 12.15
C VAL A 60 20.07 -14.48 12.13
N VAL A 61 20.90 -14.34 11.09
CA VAL A 61 21.73 -13.16 10.90
C VAL A 61 20.94 -12.12 10.12
N ARG A 62 20.94 -10.86 10.56
CA ARG A 62 20.20 -9.76 9.90
C ARG A 62 20.38 -9.69 8.38
N LYS A 63 21.57 -10.01 7.87
CA LYS A 63 21.88 -10.02 6.42
C LYS A 63 21.04 -11.02 5.62
N GLU A 64 20.43 -12.01 6.28
CA GLU A 64 19.56 -13.03 5.68
C GLU A 64 18.08 -12.61 5.67
N LEU A 65 17.73 -11.49 6.33
CA LEU A 65 16.35 -11.00 6.50
C LEU A 65 15.93 -9.91 5.49
N THR A 66 16.81 -9.56 4.57
CA THR A 66 16.65 -8.45 3.60
C THR A 66 16.97 -8.90 2.19
#